data_AF-A0A972EZD1-F1
#
_entry.id   AF-A0A972EZD1-F1
#
_cell.length_a   1.000
_cell.length_b   1.000
_cell.length_c   1.000
_cell.angle_alpha   90.00
_cell.angle_beta   90.00
_cell.angle_gamma   90.00
#
_symmetry.space_group_name_H-M   'P 1'
#
loop_
_entity.id
_entity.type
_entity.pdbx_description
1 polymer ?
#
loop_
_entity_poly.entity_id
_entity_poly.type
_entity_poly.pdbx_seq_one_letter_code
_entity_poly.pdbx_strand_id
1 'polypeptide(L)'
;LNSPGKLRNFALGQGEVRHELRSRKKAQEIIHLFEVVGALASALDYIYQAEITLPADDPWQAESARVRTEHIGLLRSAASVPGNGLLARLKGSLANLQDAYIQRYLELHRKARLDSAQDAEKKRMTGDPRWGQLRALSGVDFLNRVELQKLEDRLTDLKSCPSLTAADLRSRPFCSSCGFVPRTHPVTSSADEQLQQVSNDFGQLYLKWVNGLRENLKSESSLTNLGMIADKERKEITAFIDTGVLPERMTERFISALRDTLQGLEKVAIEGADLLLALTRPGMPCTSEEFEHRFRAFLRPILEGKDPTKIRIQIDW
;
A
#
# COMPACT_ATOMS: atom_id res chain seq x y z
N LEU A 1 -36.38 61.80 13.85
CA LEU A 1 -37.25 62.98 14.11
C LEU A 1 -38.67 62.56 13.79
N ASN A 2 -39.47 62.23 14.80
CA ASN A 2 -40.70 61.44 14.61
C ASN A 2 -41.94 62.15 15.18
N SER A 3 -41.80 63.40 15.63
CA SER A 3 -42.90 64.23 16.11
C SER A 3 -42.59 65.72 15.92
N PRO A 4 -43.62 66.58 15.80
CA PRO A 4 -43.45 68.03 15.62
C PRO A 4 -42.63 68.70 16.72
N GLY A 5 -42.82 68.28 17.99
CA GLY A 5 -42.05 68.80 19.12
C GLY A 5 -40.56 68.46 19.07
N LYS A 6 -40.20 67.28 18.55
CA LYS A 6 -38.79 66.87 18.36
C LYS A 6 -38.10 67.64 17.22
N LEU A 7 -38.86 68.05 16.20
CA LEU A 7 -38.37 68.92 15.11
C LEU A 7 -38.10 70.34 15.60
N ARG A 8 -38.98 70.89 16.45
CA ARG A 8 -38.83 72.23 17.01
C ARG A 8 -37.64 72.37 17.96
N ASN A 9 -37.25 71.28 18.63
CA ASN A 9 -36.10 71.23 19.54
C ASN A 9 -34.83 70.65 18.89
N PHE A 10 -34.76 70.60 17.56
CA PHE A 10 -33.62 70.04 16.85
C PHE A 10 -32.44 71.03 16.85
N ALA A 11 -31.37 70.68 17.56
CA ALA A 11 -30.26 71.57 17.88
C ALA A 11 -29.14 71.63 16.83
N LEU A 12 -29.14 70.73 15.83
CA LEU A 12 -28.05 70.63 14.86
C LEU A 12 -28.26 71.59 13.67
N GLY A 13 -27.19 72.31 13.31
CA GLY A 13 -27.14 73.11 12.10
C GLY A 13 -27.02 72.25 10.83
N GLN A 14 -27.33 72.82 9.66
CA GLN A 14 -27.34 72.09 8.38
C GLN A 14 -26.03 71.35 8.07
N GLY A 15 -24.88 71.92 8.44
CA GLY A 15 -23.56 71.30 8.28
C GLY A 15 -23.37 70.06 9.14
N GLU A 16 -23.82 70.11 10.39
CA GLU A 16 -23.77 68.99 11.35
C GLU A 16 -24.72 67.87 10.94
N VAL A 17 -25.94 68.19 10.48
CA VAL A 17 -26.86 67.20 9.91
C VAL A 17 -26.25 66.47 8.71
N ARG A 18 -25.61 67.22 7.80
CA ARG A 18 -24.92 66.63 6.64
C ARG A 18 -23.74 65.75 7.07
N HIS A 19 -23.01 66.15 8.11
CA HIS A 19 -21.95 65.32 8.69
C HIS A 19 -22.50 64.00 9.25
N GLU A 20 -23.53 64.06 10.10
CA GLU A 20 -24.16 62.88 10.71
C GLU A 20 -24.76 61.93 9.66
N LEU A 21 -25.38 62.46 8.60
CA LEU A 21 -25.89 61.64 7.49
C LEU A 21 -24.76 60.91 6.74
N ARG A 22 -23.60 61.55 6.54
CA ARG A 22 -22.43 60.90 5.92
C ARG A 22 -21.86 59.81 6.83
N SER A 23 -21.75 60.08 8.13
CA SER A 23 -21.29 59.10 9.13
C SER A 23 -22.22 57.89 9.19
N ARG A 24 -23.53 58.11 9.18
CA ARG A 24 -24.53 57.05 9.14
C ARG A 24 -24.43 56.20 7.87
N LYS A 25 -24.22 56.82 6.71
CA LYS A 25 -24.03 56.10 5.44
C LYS A 25 -22.82 55.15 5.51
N LYS A 26 -21.68 55.64 6.00
CA LYS A 26 -20.49 54.82 6.22
C LYS A 26 -20.73 53.67 7.20
N ALA A 27 -21.46 53.91 8.28
CA ALA A 27 -21.82 52.85 9.23
C ALA A 27 -22.68 51.75 8.57
N GLN A 28 -23.63 52.15 7.71
CA GLN A 28 -24.45 51.20 6.95
C GLN A 28 -23.62 50.39 5.94
N GLU A 29 -22.67 51.03 5.24
CA GLU A 29 -21.73 50.35 4.35
C GLU A 29 -20.91 49.29 5.11
N ILE A 30 -20.40 49.62 6.30
CA ILE A 30 -19.65 48.69 7.16
C ILE A 30 -20.54 47.52 7.60
N ILE A 31 -21.75 47.78 8.11
CA ILE A 31 -22.69 46.73 8.53
C ILE A 31 -22.99 45.78 7.37
N HIS A 32 -23.25 46.32 6.18
CA HIS A 32 -23.50 45.52 4.99
C HIS A 32 -22.29 44.64 4.62
N LEU A 33 -21.06 45.18 4.70
CA LEU A 33 -19.86 44.39 4.47
C LEU A 33 -19.70 43.25 5.49
N PHE A 34 -19.99 43.49 6.77
CA PHE A 34 -19.99 42.45 7.79
C PHE A 34 -21.03 41.35 7.50
N GLU A 35 -22.23 41.72 7.08
CA GLU A 35 -23.28 40.77 6.69
C GLU A 35 -22.85 39.93 5.48
N VAL A 36 -22.26 40.56 4.46
CA VAL A 36 -21.76 39.87 3.27
C VAL A 36 -20.64 38.89 3.63
N VAL A 37 -19.64 39.32 4.40
CA VAL A 37 -18.53 38.46 4.83
C VAL A 37 -19.03 37.31 5.71
N GLY A 38 -19.92 37.60 6.66
CA GLY A 38 -20.54 36.58 7.50
C GLY A 38 -21.30 35.53 6.69
N ALA A 39 -22.04 35.96 5.66
CA ALA A 39 -22.78 35.06 4.77
C ALA A 39 -21.89 34.22 3.83
N LEU A 40 -20.59 34.55 3.71
CA LEU A 40 -19.59 33.80 2.93
C LEU A 40 -18.68 32.92 3.80
N ALA A 41 -18.73 33.06 5.13
CA ALA A 41 -17.78 32.46 6.05
C ALA A 41 -17.61 30.93 5.87
N SER A 42 -18.71 30.18 5.74
CA SER A 42 -18.65 28.72 5.56
C SER A 42 -18.03 28.30 4.22
N ALA A 43 -18.31 29.04 3.15
CA ALA A 43 -17.73 28.77 1.84
C ALA A 43 -16.23 29.13 1.83
N LEU A 44 -15.84 30.22 2.48
CA LEU A 44 -14.43 30.60 2.62
C LEU A 44 -13.65 29.60 3.47
N ASP A 45 -14.22 29.09 4.57
CA ASP A 45 -13.61 28.04 5.39
C ASP A 45 -13.38 26.77 4.57
N TYR A 46 -14.38 26.34 3.80
CA TYR A 46 -14.23 25.21 2.87
C TYR A 46 -13.07 25.44 1.89
N ILE A 47 -13.00 26.61 1.25
CA ILE A 47 -11.93 26.92 0.28
C ILE A 47 -10.56 26.94 0.95
N TYR A 48 -10.45 27.47 2.17
CA TYR A 48 -9.21 27.44 2.94
C TYR A 48 -8.73 26.01 3.23
N GLN A 49 -9.65 25.13 3.65
CA GLN A 49 -9.35 23.72 3.88
C GLN A 49 -9.00 22.97 2.57
N ALA A 50 -9.61 23.36 1.46
CA ALA A 50 -9.27 22.87 0.12
C ALA A 50 -7.85 23.28 -0.32
N GLU A 51 -7.46 24.55 -0.08
CA GLU A 51 -6.12 25.06 -0.39
C GLU A 51 -5.03 24.27 0.31
N ILE A 52 -5.21 23.87 1.57
CA ILE A 52 -4.23 23.06 2.30
C ILE A 52 -4.21 21.58 1.85
N THR A 53 -5.23 21.11 1.12
CA THR A 53 -5.36 19.70 0.72
C THR A 53 -4.64 19.39 -0.60
N LEU A 54 -4.75 20.28 -1.59
CA LEU A 54 -4.08 20.13 -2.89
C LEU A 54 -2.60 20.55 -2.82
N PRO A 55 -1.73 20.06 -3.72
CA PRO A 55 -0.36 20.54 -3.86
C PRO A 55 -0.30 22.06 -4.09
N ALA A 56 0.81 22.70 -3.72
CA ALA A 56 0.97 24.16 -3.85
C ALA A 56 1.08 24.62 -5.30
N ASP A 57 1.52 23.74 -6.18
CA ASP A 57 1.73 23.93 -7.61
C ASP A 57 0.52 23.48 -8.46
N ASP A 58 -0.56 23.00 -7.84
CA ASP A 58 -1.75 22.59 -8.57
C ASP A 58 -2.43 23.80 -9.26
N PRO A 59 -2.89 23.70 -10.53
CA PRO A 59 -3.55 24.79 -11.24
C PRO A 59 -4.75 25.39 -10.50
N TRP A 60 -5.44 24.59 -9.68
CA TRP A 60 -6.55 25.08 -8.88
C TRP A 60 -6.12 26.14 -7.85
N GLN A 61 -4.87 26.11 -7.35
CA GLN A 61 -4.34 27.12 -6.44
C GLN A 61 -4.29 28.51 -7.11
N ALA A 62 -3.85 28.56 -8.37
CA ALA A 62 -3.80 29.80 -9.13
C ALA A 62 -5.21 30.36 -9.38
N GLU A 63 -6.17 29.49 -9.67
CA GLU A 63 -7.58 29.87 -9.83
C GLU A 63 -8.17 30.40 -8.51
N SER A 64 -7.90 29.75 -7.37
CA SER A 64 -8.31 30.25 -6.05
C SER A 64 -7.73 31.65 -5.77
N ALA A 65 -6.43 31.86 -6.04
CA ALA A 65 -5.79 33.15 -5.86
C ALA A 65 -6.39 34.26 -6.76
N ARG A 66 -6.76 33.92 -8.00
CA ARG A 66 -7.45 34.81 -8.94
C ARG A 66 -8.83 35.20 -8.42
N VAL A 67 -9.63 34.22 -8.01
CA VAL A 67 -10.98 34.44 -7.45
C VAL A 67 -10.90 35.30 -6.18
N ARG A 68 -9.94 35.02 -5.29
CA ARG A 68 -9.69 35.83 -4.09
C ARG A 68 -9.40 37.30 -4.44
N THR A 69 -8.54 37.54 -5.42
CA THR A 69 -8.19 38.89 -5.86
C THR A 69 -9.40 39.62 -6.45
N GLU A 70 -10.21 38.93 -7.27
CA GLU A 70 -11.47 39.47 -7.81
C GLU A 70 -12.44 39.84 -6.69
N HIS A 71 -12.63 38.94 -5.71
CA HIS A 71 -13.56 39.17 -4.59
C HIS A 71 -13.13 40.35 -3.73
N ILE A 72 -11.84 40.50 -3.43
CA ILE A 72 -11.31 41.67 -2.73
C ILE A 72 -11.58 42.96 -3.53
N GLY A 73 -11.40 42.95 -4.85
CA GLY A 73 -11.71 44.09 -5.71
C GLY A 73 -13.21 44.45 -5.71
N LEU A 74 -14.08 43.45 -5.78
CA LEU A 74 -15.53 43.63 -5.70
C LEU A 74 -15.97 44.20 -4.35
N LEU A 75 -15.43 43.71 -3.24
CA LEU A 75 -15.74 44.22 -1.90
C LEU A 75 -15.27 45.68 -1.71
N ARG A 76 -14.09 46.03 -2.24
CA ARG A 76 -13.57 47.41 -2.20
C ARG A 76 -14.42 48.39 -3.00
N SER A 77 -14.93 47.97 -4.16
CA SER A 77 -15.77 48.80 -5.04
C SER A 77 -17.22 48.89 -4.56
N ALA A 78 -17.78 47.78 -4.04
CA ALA A 78 -19.16 47.70 -3.57
C ALA A 78 -19.43 48.46 -2.27
N ALA A 79 -18.39 48.85 -1.52
CA ALA A 79 -18.50 49.86 -0.46
C ALA A 79 -19.14 51.18 -0.96
N SER A 80 -19.23 51.40 -2.27
CA SER A 80 -19.83 52.59 -2.89
C SER A 80 -21.28 52.41 -3.38
N VAL A 81 -21.79 51.17 -3.53
CA VAL A 81 -23.12 50.87 -4.10
C VAL A 81 -23.78 49.69 -3.36
N PRO A 82 -24.81 49.92 -2.52
CA PRO A 82 -25.55 48.85 -1.87
C PRO A 82 -26.44 48.13 -2.89
N GLY A 83 -26.28 46.80 -3.02
CA GLY A 83 -27.15 45.99 -3.87
C GLY A 83 -27.05 44.50 -3.58
N ASN A 84 -28.22 43.84 -3.52
CA ASN A 84 -28.36 42.40 -3.24
C ASN A 84 -27.63 41.49 -4.26
N GLY A 85 -27.20 42.03 -5.41
CA GLY A 85 -26.46 41.29 -6.44
C GLY A 85 -25.02 40.93 -6.07
N LEU A 86 -24.37 41.69 -5.18
CA LEU A 86 -22.98 41.42 -4.79
C LEU A 86 -22.86 40.06 -4.09
N LEU A 87 -23.69 39.82 -3.07
CA LEU A 87 -23.65 38.57 -2.32
C LEU A 87 -23.91 37.36 -3.21
N ALA A 88 -24.91 37.46 -4.10
CA ALA A 88 -25.23 36.39 -5.05
C ALA A 88 -24.04 36.11 -5.99
N ARG A 89 -23.38 37.14 -6.51
CA ARG A 89 -22.19 37.01 -7.36
C ARG A 89 -21.03 36.34 -6.63
N LEU A 90 -20.72 36.78 -5.41
CA LEU A 90 -19.64 36.20 -4.60
C LEU A 90 -19.93 34.73 -4.25
N LYS A 91 -21.17 34.42 -3.82
CA LYS A 91 -21.59 33.03 -3.54
C LYS A 91 -21.50 32.14 -4.78
N GLY A 92 -21.98 32.60 -5.92
CA GLY A 92 -21.90 31.85 -7.17
C GLY A 92 -20.46 31.58 -7.60
N SER A 93 -19.57 32.57 -7.44
CA SER A 93 -18.16 32.40 -7.73
C SER A 93 -17.45 31.42 -6.79
N LEU A 94 -17.72 31.46 -5.47
CA LEU A 94 -17.19 30.46 -4.53
C LEU A 94 -17.74 29.05 -4.81
N ALA A 95 -19.01 28.93 -5.18
CA ALA A 95 -19.61 27.65 -5.55
C ALA A 95 -18.93 27.05 -6.79
N ASN A 96 -18.66 27.86 -7.82
CA ASN A 96 -17.91 27.42 -9.00
C ASN A 96 -16.48 26.98 -8.65
N LEU A 97 -15.81 27.71 -7.76
CA LEU A 97 -14.46 27.36 -7.29
C LEU A 97 -14.47 26.04 -6.50
N GLN A 98 -15.48 25.83 -5.65
CA GLN A 98 -15.71 24.57 -4.95
C GLN A 98 -15.98 23.42 -5.94
N ASP A 99 -16.75 23.64 -7.01
CA ASP A 99 -17.02 22.61 -8.01
C ASP A 99 -15.75 22.20 -8.76
N ALA A 100 -14.96 23.19 -9.16
CA ALA A 100 -13.65 22.95 -9.77
C ALA A 100 -12.72 22.17 -8.84
N TYR A 101 -12.74 22.49 -7.53
CA TYR A 101 -11.99 21.75 -6.52
C TYR A 101 -12.43 20.28 -6.46
N ILE A 102 -13.74 20.05 -6.36
CA ILE A 102 -14.31 18.71 -6.20
C ILE A 102 -13.92 17.83 -7.38
N GLN A 103 -14.02 18.34 -8.62
CA GLN A 103 -13.59 17.60 -9.80
C GLN A 103 -12.10 17.27 -9.75
N ARG A 104 -11.27 18.27 -9.43
CA ARG A 104 -9.82 18.10 -9.36
C ARG A 104 -9.40 17.08 -8.30
N TYR A 105 -10.00 17.14 -7.11
CA TYR A 105 -9.75 16.20 -6.03
C TYR A 105 -10.18 14.78 -6.43
N LEU A 106 -11.35 14.62 -7.05
CA LEU A 106 -11.82 13.32 -7.53
C LEU A 106 -10.89 12.71 -8.58
N GLU A 107 -10.35 13.49 -9.50
CA GLU A 107 -9.35 13.03 -10.47
C GLU A 107 -8.10 12.49 -9.77
N LEU A 108 -7.53 13.26 -8.85
CA LEU A 108 -6.35 12.85 -8.10
C LEU A 108 -6.63 11.61 -7.25
N HIS A 109 -7.80 11.55 -6.62
CA HIS A 109 -8.22 10.41 -5.82
C HIS A 109 -8.39 9.14 -6.66
N ARG A 110 -9.06 9.22 -7.82
CA ARG A 110 -9.21 8.09 -8.76
C ARG A 110 -7.86 7.61 -9.29
N LYS A 111 -6.90 8.51 -9.48
CA LYS A 111 -5.53 8.10 -9.81
C LYS A 111 -4.83 7.43 -8.64
N ALA A 112 -5.08 7.84 -7.41
CA ALA A 112 -4.35 7.37 -6.22
C ALA A 112 -4.96 6.15 -5.52
N ARG A 113 -6.20 5.78 -5.84
CA ARG A 113 -6.97 4.75 -5.12
C ARG A 113 -7.59 3.77 -6.09
N LEU A 114 -7.60 2.50 -5.71
CA LEU A 114 -8.27 1.47 -6.48
C LEU A 114 -9.79 1.64 -6.41
N ASP A 115 -10.43 1.57 -7.57
CA ASP A 115 -11.88 1.46 -7.68
C ASP A 115 -12.38 0.04 -7.38
N SER A 116 -13.68 -0.22 -7.56
CA SER A 116 -14.27 -1.52 -7.26
C SER A 116 -13.76 -2.64 -8.15
N ALA A 117 -13.47 -2.37 -9.43
CA ALA A 117 -12.98 -3.37 -10.37
C ALA A 117 -11.52 -3.71 -10.06
N GLN A 118 -10.70 -2.70 -9.81
CA GLN A 118 -9.30 -2.85 -9.44
C GLN A 118 -9.13 -3.49 -8.05
N ASP A 119 -10.02 -3.20 -7.10
CA ASP A 119 -10.04 -3.88 -5.80
C ASP A 119 -10.37 -5.38 -5.95
N ALA A 120 -11.30 -5.73 -6.85
CA ALA A 120 -11.60 -7.12 -7.16
C ALA A 120 -10.39 -7.83 -7.80
N GLU A 121 -9.69 -7.16 -8.71
CA GLU A 121 -8.46 -7.69 -9.31
C GLU A 121 -7.35 -7.88 -8.27
N LYS A 122 -7.13 -6.88 -7.40
CA LYS A 122 -6.22 -7.01 -6.26
C LYS A 122 -6.57 -8.21 -5.38
N LYS A 123 -7.85 -8.41 -5.04
CA LYS A 123 -8.30 -9.57 -4.24
C LYS A 123 -8.02 -10.89 -4.94
N ARG A 124 -8.28 -10.98 -6.25
CA ARG A 124 -7.98 -12.16 -7.06
C ARG A 124 -6.48 -12.46 -7.03
N MET A 125 -5.65 -11.45 -7.19
CA MET A 125 -4.19 -11.61 -7.13
C MET A 125 -3.70 -11.99 -5.73
N THR A 126 -4.25 -11.40 -4.66
CA THR A 126 -3.90 -11.78 -3.28
C THR A 126 -4.30 -13.23 -2.97
N GLY A 127 -5.39 -13.72 -3.55
CA GLY A 127 -5.85 -15.11 -3.41
C GLY A 127 -5.12 -16.12 -4.30
N ASP A 128 -4.18 -15.68 -5.14
CA ASP A 128 -3.46 -16.57 -6.06
C ASP A 128 -2.57 -17.57 -5.27
N PRO A 129 -2.73 -18.89 -5.45
CA PRO A 129 -1.99 -19.91 -4.69
C PRO A 129 -0.48 -19.83 -4.91
N ARG A 130 -0.02 -19.23 -6.00
CA ARG A 130 1.41 -19.05 -6.31
C ARG A 130 2.12 -18.20 -5.26
N TRP A 131 1.43 -17.32 -4.54
CA TRP A 131 2.02 -16.62 -3.39
C TRP A 131 2.47 -17.58 -2.30
N GLY A 132 1.65 -18.58 -1.98
CA GLY A 132 2.00 -19.62 -1.02
C GLY A 132 3.21 -20.44 -1.49
N GLN A 133 3.26 -20.74 -2.79
CA GLN A 133 4.39 -21.45 -3.39
C GLN A 133 5.69 -20.65 -3.29
N LEU A 134 5.69 -19.36 -3.67
CA LEU A 134 6.86 -18.50 -3.55
C LEU A 134 7.31 -18.33 -2.09
N ARG A 135 6.37 -18.15 -1.15
CA ARG A 135 6.72 -18.07 0.28
C ARG A 135 7.39 -19.33 0.79
N ALA A 136 6.88 -20.50 0.41
CA ALA A 136 7.49 -21.78 0.78
C ALA A 136 8.90 -21.96 0.20
N LEU A 137 9.12 -21.47 -1.02
CA LEU A 137 10.43 -21.49 -1.68
C LEU A 137 11.42 -20.43 -1.15
N SER A 138 10.95 -19.43 -0.41
CA SER A 138 11.81 -18.35 0.10
C SER A 138 12.94 -18.80 1.03
N GLY A 139 12.88 -20.04 1.53
CA GLY A 139 13.94 -20.68 2.31
C GLY A 139 14.96 -21.47 1.50
N VAL A 140 14.98 -21.35 0.17
CA VAL A 140 16.01 -21.92 -0.70
C VAL A 140 17.07 -20.85 -0.96
N ASP A 141 18.32 -21.15 -0.62
CA ASP A 141 19.38 -20.14 -0.42
C ASP A 141 19.66 -19.24 -1.63
N PHE A 142 19.55 -19.75 -2.86
CA PHE A 142 19.83 -18.96 -4.07
C PHE A 142 18.64 -18.12 -4.55
N LEU A 143 17.44 -18.31 -3.98
CA LEU A 143 16.25 -17.55 -4.34
C LEU A 143 16.19 -16.23 -3.56
N ASN A 144 16.01 -15.12 -4.29
CA ASN A 144 16.07 -13.79 -3.70
C ASN A 144 14.77 -13.41 -2.96
N ARG A 145 14.69 -13.75 -1.67
CA ARG A 145 13.55 -13.40 -0.81
C ARG A 145 13.22 -11.90 -0.78
N VAL A 146 14.20 -11.02 -1.00
CA VAL A 146 13.97 -9.56 -1.00
C VAL A 146 13.12 -9.12 -2.19
N GLU A 147 13.25 -9.77 -3.35
CA GLU A 147 12.38 -9.50 -4.52
C GLU A 147 10.92 -9.82 -4.21
N LEU A 148 10.67 -10.96 -3.54
CA LEU A 148 9.33 -11.36 -3.11
C LEU A 148 8.73 -10.36 -2.12
N GLN A 149 9.49 -9.99 -1.07
CA GLN A 149 9.02 -9.07 -0.04
C GLN A 149 8.65 -7.70 -0.64
N LYS A 150 9.50 -7.15 -1.52
CA LYS A 150 9.22 -5.87 -2.19
C LYS A 150 7.91 -5.90 -2.99
N LEU A 151 7.60 -7.05 -3.59
CA LEU A 151 6.37 -7.22 -4.36
C LEU A 151 5.14 -7.30 -3.46
N GLU A 152 5.24 -7.99 -2.32
CA GLU A 152 4.19 -8.06 -1.29
C GLU A 152 3.92 -6.68 -0.67
N ASP A 153 4.96 -5.91 -0.39
CA ASP A 153 4.86 -4.55 0.15
C ASP A 153 4.14 -3.64 -0.85
N ARG A 154 4.56 -3.64 -2.13
CA ARG A 154 3.91 -2.87 -3.20
C ARG A 154 2.43 -3.23 -3.34
N LEU A 155 2.08 -4.51 -3.28
CA LEU A 155 0.69 -4.93 -3.31
C LEU A 155 -0.11 -4.41 -2.11
N THR A 156 0.50 -4.42 -0.92
CA THR A 156 -0.11 -3.97 0.34
C THR A 156 -0.32 -2.46 0.39
N ASP A 157 0.58 -1.71 -0.23
CA ASP A 157 0.55 -0.25 -0.29
C ASP A 157 -0.59 0.29 -1.16
N LEU A 158 -1.05 -0.48 -2.16
CA LEU A 158 -2.22 -0.12 -2.97
C LEU A 158 -3.48 0.00 -2.08
N LYS A 159 -4.06 1.20 -2.00
CA LYS A 159 -5.25 1.47 -1.18
C LYS A 159 -6.51 1.49 -2.04
N SER A 160 -7.53 0.73 -1.65
CA SER A 160 -8.85 0.73 -2.27
C SER A 160 -9.76 1.77 -1.64
N CYS A 161 -10.47 2.56 -2.45
CA CYS A 161 -11.48 3.51 -1.97
C CYS A 161 -12.50 3.81 -3.08
N PRO A 162 -13.45 2.90 -3.35
CA PRO A 162 -14.38 3.06 -4.47
C PRO A 162 -15.54 4.03 -4.17
N SER A 163 -15.82 4.32 -2.90
CA SER A 163 -17.09 4.92 -2.48
C SER A 163 -17.14 6.45 -2.51
N LEU A 164 -16.05 7.13 -2.86
CA LEU A 164 -16.01 8.60 -2.80
C LEU A 164 -16.84 9.23 -3.92
N THR A 165 -17.77 10.11 -3.55
CA THR A 165 -18.61 10.86 -4.49
C THR A 165 -18.37 12.37 -4.40
N ALA A 166 -18.84 13.10 -5.42
CA ALA A 166 -18.83 14.56 -5.39
C ALA A 166 -19.69 15.14 -4.26
N ALA A 167 -20.77 14.44 -3.86
CA ALA A 167 -21.66 14.87 -2.79
C ALA A 167 -20.95 14.83 -1.42
N ASP A 168 -20.14 13.81 -1.17
CA ASP A 168 -19.35 13.71 0.06
C ASP A 168 -18.42 14.93 0.22
N LEU A 169 -17.82 15.36 -0.89
CA LEU A 169 -16.89 16.48 -0.93
C LEU A 169 -17.57 17.85 -0.81
N ARG A 170 -18.90 17.96 -0.94
CA ARG A 170 -19.60 19.25 -0.75
C ARG A 170 -19.47 19.78 0.68
N SER A 171 -19.41 18.88 1.65
CA SER A 171 -19.37 19.21 3.07
C SER A 171 -17.95 19.29 3.64
N ARG A 172 -16.99 18.58 3.02
CA ARG A 172 -15.60 18.49 3.46
C ARG A 172 -14.68 18.32 2.27
N PRO A 173 -13.54 19.01 2.19
CA PRO A 173 -12.69 18.97 1.02
C PRO A 173 -11.83 17.70 0.88
N PHE A 174 -11.94 16.72 1.77
CA PHE A 174 -11.16 15.49 1.72
C PHE A 174 -12.04 14.25 1.92
N CYS A 175 -11.56 13.12 1.41
CA CYS A 175 -12.22 11.82 1.56
C CYS A 175 -12.23 11.39 3.03
N SER A 176 -13.42 11.28 3.62
CA SER A 176 -13.60 10.78 5.00
C SER A 176 -13.26 9.30 5.17
N SER A 177 -13.39 8.51 4.10
CA SER A 177 -13.18 7.06 4.15
C SER A 177 -11.70 6.67 4.19
N CYS A 178 -10.85 7.32 3.39
CA CYS A 178 -9.44 6.96 3.29
C CYS A 178 -8.46 8.08 3.71
N GLY A 179 -8.97 9.28 4.02
CA GLY A 179 -8.14 10.40 4.47
C GLY A 179 -7.11 10.88 3.43
N PHE A 180 -7.35 10.65 2.13
CA PHE A 180 -6.38 11.00 1.10
C PHE A 180 -6.12 12.51 1.03
N VAL A 181 -4.85 12.90 1.19
CA VAL A 181 -4.40 14.29 1.04
C VAL A 181 -3.36 14.34 -0.08
N PRO A 182 -3.72 14.85 -1.27
CA PRO A 182 -2.80 14.92 -2.41
C PRO A 182 -1.49 15.65 -2.13
N ARG A 183 -1.50 16.67 -1.25
CA ARG A 183 -0.29 17.41 -0.86
C ARG A 183 0.78 16.53 -0.21
N THR A 184 0.40 15.56 0.62
CA THR A 184 1.34 14.67 1.33
C THR A 184 1.52 13.32 0.63
N HIS A 185 0.61 12.98 -0.27
CA HIS A 185 0.63 11.76 -1.08
C HIS A 185 0.58 12.12 -2.57
N PRO A 186 1.68 12.67 -3.12
CA PRO A 186 1.74 13.01 -4.54
C PRO A 186 1.60 11.73 -5.37
N VAL A 187 0.81 11.84 -6.44
CA VAL A 187 0.52 10.71 -7.34
C VAL A 187 1.52 10.75 -8.48
N THR A 188 2.57 9.94 -8.41
CA THR A 188 3.60 9.82 -9.46
C THR A 188 3.18 8.84 -10.56
N SER A 189 2.49 7.78 -10.20
CA SER A 189 1.85 6.81 -11.10
C SER A 189 0.46 6.47 -10.59
N SER A 190 -0.44 6.07 -11.47
CA SER A 190 -1.78 5.68 -11.07
C SER A 190 -1.78 4.35 -10.32
N ALA A 191 -2.74 4.16 -9.42
CA ALA A 191 -2.95 2.93 -8.69
C ALA A 191 -3.23 1.74 -9.64
N ASP A 192 -3.85 2.00 -10.79
CA ASP A 192 -4.06 1.03 -11.88
C ASP A 192 -2.74 0.53 -12.47
N GLU A 193 -1.89 1.46 -12.90
CA GLU A 193 -0.58 1.14 -13.46
C GLU A 193 0.28 0.39 -12.44
N GLN A 194 0.25 0.80 -11.18
CA GLN A 194 0.97 0.11 -10.10
C GLN A 194 0.43 -1.31 -9.88
N LEU A 195 -0.89 -1.50 -9.90
CA LEU A 195 -1.51 -2.84 -9.79
C LEU A 195 -1.09 -3.73 -10.95
N GLN A 196 -1.12 -3.22 -12.18
CA GLN A 196 -0.71 -3.99 -13.36
C GLN A 196 0.79 -4.33 -13.35
N GLN A 197 1.64 -3.41 -12.90
CA GLN A 197 3.06 -3.68 -12.70
C GLN A 197 3.29 -4.79 -11.68
N VAL A 198 2.61 -4.74 -10.52
CA VAL A 198 2.71 -5.81 -9.51
C VAL A 198 2.26 -7.16 -10.09
N SER A 199 1.18 -7.18 -10.87
CA SER A 199 0.68 -8.41 -11.53
C SER A 199 1.69 -9.00 -12.52
N ASN A 200 2.28 -8.15 -13.36
CA ASN A 200 3.32 -8.58 -14.31
C ASN A 200 4.57 -9.08 -13.59
N ASP A 201 5.06 -8.31 -12.62
CA ASP A 201 6.25 -8.65 -11.83
C ASP A 201 6.06 -9.94 -11.03
N PHE A 202 4.84 -10.19 -10.52
CA PHE A 202 4.47 -11.43 -9.87
C PHE A 202 4.60 -12.63 -10.81
N GLY A 203 4.04 -12.54 -12.02
CA GLY A 203 4.16 -13.59 -13.03
C GLY A 203 5.62 -13.84 -13.42
N GLN A 204 6.40 -12.79 -13.63
CA GLN A 204 7.81 -12.89 -13.98
C GLN A 204 8.65 -13.50 -12.86
N LEU A 205 8.45 -13.07 -11.61
CA LEU A 205 9.15 -13.61 -10.44
C LEU A 205 8.85 -15.10 -10.28
N TYR A 206 7.59 -15.49 -10.44
CA TYR A 206 7.18 -16.88 -10.40
C TYR A 206 7.90 -17.73 -11.46
N LEU A 207 7.89 -17.29 -12.72
CA LEU A 207 8.58 -17.99 -13.80
C LEU A 207 10.09 -18.05 -13.60
N LYS A 208 10.70 -16.94 -13.14
CA LYS A 208 12.13 -16.86 -12.83
C LYS A 208 12.53 -17.90 -11.78
N TRP A 209 11.77 -18.01 -10.69
CA TRP A 209 12.06 -18.95 -9.60
C TRP A 209 11.83 -20.40 -10.03
N VAL A 210 10.71 -20.68 -10.72
CA VAL A 210 10.42 -22.02 -11.23
C VAL A 210 11.50 -22.49 -12.20
N ASN A 211 11.89 -21.65 -13.17
CA ASN A 211 12.91 -22.01 -14.15
C ASN A 211 14.28 -22.17 -13.49
N GLY A 212 14.67 -21.24 -12.61
CA GLY A 212 15.92 -21.34 -11.86
C GLY A 212 15.99 -22.62 -11.02
N LEU A 213 14.91 -22.99 -10.33
CA LEU A 213 14.83 -24.26 -9.60
C LEU A 213 14.99 -25.46 -10.53
N ARG A 214 14.27 -25.51 -11.65
CA ARG A 214 14.35 -26.62 -12.61
C ARG A 214 15.74 -26.77 -13.20
N GLU A 215 16.39 -25.67 -13.56
CA GLU A 215 17.75 -25.68 -14.09
C GLU A 215 18.75 -26.23 -13.07
N ASN A 216 18.66 -25.78 -11.82
CA ASN A 216 19.53 -26.28 -10.75
C ASN A 216 19.27 -27.75 -10.40
N LEU A 217 18.01 -28.21 -10.46
CA LEU A 217 17.66 -29.61 -10.23
C LEU A 217 18.09 -30.57 -11.36
N LYS A 218 18.29 -30.05 -12.57
CA LYS A 218 18.76 -30.83 -13.73
C LYS A 218 20.28 -31.01 -13.78
N SER A 219 21.02 -30.42 -12.84
CA SER A 219 22.46 -30.63 -12.75
C SER A 219 22.78 -32.09 -12.38
N GLU A 220 23.94 -32.58 -12.81
CA GLU A 220 24.38 -33.96 -12.55
C GLU A 220 24.45 -34.29 -11.05
N SER A 221 24.91 -33.32 -10.25
CA SER A 221 24.94 -33.45 -8.77
C SER A 221 23.54 -33.53 -8.18
N SER A 222 22.61 -32.69 -8.62
CA SER A 222 21.22 -32.72 -8.17
C SER A 222 20.52 -34.03 -8.53
N LEU A 223 20.73 -34.56 -9.74
CA LEU A 223 20.17 -35.85 -10.15
C LEU A 223 20.74 -37.02 -9.33
N THR A 224 22.01 -36.94 -8.94
CA THR A 224 22.64 -37.92 -8.03
C THR A 224 21.99 -37.86 -6.64
N ASN A 225 21.83 -36.66 -6.08
CA ASN A 225 21.17 -36.44 -4.79
C ASN A 225 19.71 -36.89 -4.81
N LEU A 226 19.00 -36.66 -5.92
CA LEU A 226 17.61 -37.08 -6.10
C LEU A 226 17.44 -38.60 -5.96
N GLY A 227 18.44 -39.38 -6.41
CA GLY A 227 18.47 -40.83 -6.22
C GLY A 227 18.57 -41.27 -4.75
N MET A 228 18.99 -40.38 -3.85
CA MET A 228 19.18 -40.63 -2.41
C MET A 228 17.97 -40.20 -1.56
N ILE A 229 16.97 -39.57 -2.16
CA ILE A 229 15.74 -39.11 -1.48
C ILE A 229 14.70 -40.21 -1.45
N ALA A 230 13.84 -40.22 -0.43
CA ALA A 230 12.70 -41.15 -0.32
C ALA A 230 11.82 -41.16 -1.59
N ASP A 231 11.30 -42.34 -1.95
CA ASP A 231 10.61 -42.58 -3.23
C ASP A 231 9.42 -41.65 -3.50
N LYS A 232 8.69 -41.25 -2.45
CA LYS A 232 7.53 -40.38 -2.59
C LYS A 232 7.96 -38.97 -3.00
N GLU A 233 8.84 -38.35 -2.23
CA GLU A 233 9.35 -37.01 -2.48
C GLU A 233 10.14 -36.96 -3.80
N ARG A 234 10.87 -38.03 -4.11
CA ARG A 234 11.56 -38.19 -5.40
C ARG A 234 10.58 -38.08 -6.58
N LYS A 235 9.46 -38.81 -6.54
CA LYS A 235 8.43 -38.73 -7.59
C LYS A 235 7.85 -37.33 -7.73
N GLU A 236 7.60 -36.64 -6.62
CA GLU A 236 7.08 -35.26 -6.63
C GLU A 236 8.09 -34.30 -7.28
N ILE A 237 9.38 -34.42 -6.95
CA ILE A 237 10.45 -33.59 -7.52
C ILE A 237 10.67 -33.92 -9.01
N THR A 238 10.68 -35.20 -9.40
CA THR A 238 10.79 -35.60 -10.82
C THR A 238 9.62 -35.04 -11.63
N ALA A 239 8.39 -35.16 -11.13
CA ALA A 239 7.22 -34.59 -11.79
C ALA A 239 7.33 -33.07 -11.96
N PHE A 240 7.87 -32.36 -10.96
CA PHE A 240 8.16 -30.93 -11.07
C PHE A 240 9.23 -30.63 -12.13
N ILE A 241 10.34 -31.38 -12.16
CA ILE A 241 11.41 -31.21 -13.15
C ILE A 241 10.86 -31.34 -14.57
N ASP A 242 10.01 -32.33 -14.82
CA ASP A 242 9.44 -32.64 -16.13
C ASP A 242 8.39 -31.62 -16.55
N THR A 243 7.40 -31.36 -15.70
CA THR A 243 6.24 -30.50 -16.03
C THR A 243 6.50 -29.02 -15.84
N GLY A 244 7.40 -28.65 -14.92
CA GLY A 244 7.59 -27.29 -14.44
C GLY A 244 6.43 -26.74 -13.59
N VAL A 245 5.53 -27.60 -13.14
CA VAL A 245 4.40 -27.23 -12.29
C VAL A 245 4.73 -27.58 -10.85
N LEU A 246 4.78 -26.56 -9.98
CA LEU A 246 4.95 -26.77 -8.55
C LEU A 246 3.70 -27.43 -7.96
N PRO A 247 3.85 -28.30 -6.94
CA PRO A 247 2.70 -28.84 -6.21
C PRO A 247 1.79 -27.73 -5.67
N GLU A 248 0.48 -27.93 -5.72
CA GLU A 248 -0.48 -27.00 -5.11
C GLU A 248 -0.23 -26.82 -3.61
N ARG A 249 0.16 -27.91 -2.94
CA ARG A 249 0.53 -27.92 -1.52
C ARG A 249 2.04 -28.12 -1.37
N MET A 250 2.74 -27.06 -1.02
CA MET A 250 4.16 -27.09 -0.68
C MET A 250 4.35 -27.62 0.75
N THR A 251 4.37 -28.95 0.90
CA THR A 251 4.59 -29.56 2.21
C THR A 251 6.02 -29.34 2.70
N GLU A 252 6.24 -29.32 4.03
CA GLU A 252 7.59 -29.23 4.60
C GLU A 252 8.51 -30.35 4.10
N ARG A 253 7.96 -31.56 3.91
CA ARG A 253 8.71 -32.70 3.36
C ARG A 253 9.18 -32.43 1.93
N PHE A 254 8.30 -31.88 1.08
CA PHE A 254 8.67 -31.51 -0.29
C PHE A 254 9.75 -30.42 -0.29
N ILE A 255 9.61 -29.38 0.54
CA ILE A 255 10.61 -28.29 0.63
C ILE A 255 11.96 -28.81 1.14
N SER A 256 11.95 -29.68 2.15
CA SER A 256 13.17 -30.31 2.66
C SER A 256 13.84 -31.15 1.57
N ALA A 257 13.08 -32.03 0.91
CA ALA A 257 13.60 -32.86 -0.18
C ALA A 257 14.10 -32.03 -1.37
N LEU A 258 13.43 -30.93 -1.69
CA LEU A 258 13.87 -29.99 -2.73
C LEU A 258 15.22 -29.37 -2.36
N ARG A 259 15.36 -28.87 -1.12
CA ARG A 259 16.62 -28.32 -0.60
C ARG A 259 17.72 -29.38 -0.60
N ASP A 260 17.40 -30.58 -0.15
CA ASP A 260 18.33 -31.71 -0.12
C ASP A 260 18.79 -32.05 -1.54
N THR A 261 17.91 -32.05 -2.54
CA THR A 261 18.33 -32.28 -3.92
C THR A 261 19.33 -31.22 -4.39
N LEU A 262 19.07 -29.95 -4.05
CA LEU A 262 19.82 -28.79 -4.51
C LEU A 262 21.15 -28.56 -3.77
N GLN A 263 21.21 -28.92 -2.49
CA GLN A 263 22.42 -28.87 -1.68
C GLN A 263 23.15 -30.18 -1.87
N GLY A 264 24.39 -30.15 -2.38
CA GLY A 264 25.21 -31.36 -2.59
C GLY A 264 25.14 -32.31 -1.39
N LEU A 265 24.42 -33.42 -1.53
CA LEU A 265 24.27 -34.41 -0.47
C LEU A 265 25.49 -35.33 -0.49
N GLU A 266 25.97 -35.64 0.70
CA GLU A 266 27.00 -36.63 0.88
C GLU A 266 26.36 -37.94 1.37
N LYS A 267 26.32 -38.94 0.48
CA LYS A 267 25.89 -40.29 0.88
C LYS A 267 26.95 -40.92 1.77
N VAL A 268 26.50 -41.39 2.93
CA VAL A 268 27.29 -42.24 3.83
C VAL A 268 26.64 -43.61 3.84
N ALA A 269 27.25 -44.56 3.14
CA ALA A 269 26.86 -45.96 3.19
C ALA A 269 27.46 -46.60 4.45
N ILE A 270 26.63 -47.37 5.15
CA ILE A 270 27.01 -48.15 6.33
C ILE A 270 26.65 -49.60 6.05
N GLU A 271 27.64 -50.48 6.06
CA GLU A 271 27.42 -51.92 5.98
C GLU A 271 26.68 -52.41 7.24
N GLY A 272 25.57 -53.12 7.05
CA GLY A 272 24.73 -53.61 8.13
C GLY A 272 25.48 -54.56 9.06
N ALA A 273 26.41 -55.35 8.50
CA ALA A 273 27.30 -56.23 9.25
C ALA A 273 28.23 -55.43 10.19
N ASP A 274 28.81 -54.32 9.71
CA ASP A 274 29.71 -53.47 10.49
C ASP A 274 28.97 -52.72 11.60
N LEU A 275 27.75 -52.25 11.31
CA LEU A 275 26.89 -51.64 12.31
C LEU A 275 26.52 -52.64 13.40
N LEU A 276 26.07 -53.85 13.03
CA LEU A 276 25.73 -54.91 13.97
C LEU A 276 26.95 -55.30 14.82
N LEU A 277 28.12 -55.41 14.19
CA LEU A 277 29.36 -55.75 14.88
C LEU A 277 29.79 -54.63 15.83
N ALA A 278 29.70 -53.36 15.43
CA ALA A 278 30.02 -52.22 16.30
C ALA A 278 29.11 -52.14 17.53
N LEU A 279 27.82 -52.48 17.38
CA LEU A 279 26.86 -52.47 18.48
C LEU A 279 27.04 -53.65 19.44
N THR A 280 27.50 -54.81 18.95
CA THR A 280 27.56 -56.07 19.73
C THR A 280 28.95 -56.44 20.24
N ARG A 281 30.03 -56.02 19.56
CA ARG A 281 31.43 -56.38 19.87
C ARG A 281 31.89 -56.01 21.29
N PRO A 282 31.45 -54.90 21.91
CA PRO A 282 31.81 -54.60 23.30
C PRO A 282 31.13 -55.52 24.34
N GLY A 283 30.33 -56.49 23.88
CA GLY A 283 29.66 -57.49 24.71
C GLY A 283 28.16 -57.21 24.88
N MET A 284 27.38 -58.28 24.96
CA MET A 284 25.94 -58.25 25.25
C MET A 284 25.66 -59.13 26.48
N PRO A 285 24.64 -58.83 27.30
CA PRO A 285 23.72 -57.68 27.21
C PRO A 285 24.37 -56.36 27.64
N CYS A 286 23.76 -55.23 27.27
CA CYS A 286 24.20 -53.90 27.66
C CYS A 286 23.00 -53.03 28.09
N THR A 287 23.26 -51.93 28.79
CA THR A 287 22.24 -50.92 29.13
C THR A 287 21.87 -50.07 27.90
N SER A 288 20.77 -49.33 27.97
CA SER A 288 20.35 -48.42 26.90
C SER A 288 21.38 -47.31 26.64
N GLU A 289 21.98 -46.78 27.71
CA GLU A 289 23.01 -45.73 27.63
C GLU A 289 24.28 -46.24 26.96
N GLU A 290 24.69 -47.46 27.29
CA GLU A 290 25.82 -48.14 26.62
C GLU A 290 25.52 -48.38 25.14
N PHE A 291 24.30 -48.75 24.79
CA PHE A 291 23.91 -48.98 23.40
C PHE A 291 23.92 -47.69 22.57
N GLU A 292 23.35 -46.60 23.09
CA GLU A 292 23.42 -45.28 22.45
C GLU A 292 24.84 -44.77 22.32
N HIS A 293 25.67 -44.96 23.36
CA HIS A 293 27.07 -44.58 23.32
C HIS A 293 27.83 -45.33 22.22
N ARG A 294 27.60 -46.63 22.07
CA ARG A 294 28.19 -47.46 21.00
C ARG A 294 27.78 -46.96 19.62
N PHE A 295 26.50 -46.67 19.40
CA PHE A 295 26.01 -46.13 18.14
C PHE A 295 26.65 -44.78 17.79
N ARG A 296 26.71 -43.86 18.76
CA ARG A 296 27.37 -42.55 18.56
C ARG A 296 28.88 -42.69 18.36
N ALA A 297 29.54 -43.60 19.07
CA ALA A 297 30.97 -43.88 18.91
C ALA A 297 31.30 -44.46 17.54
N PHE A 298 30.43 -45.30 16.99
CA PHE A 298 30.54 -45.82 15.63
C PHE A 298 30.36 -44.74 14.56
N LEU A 299 29.33 -43.88 14.71
CA LEU A 299 29.06 -42.82 13.74
C LEU A 299 30.09 -41.68 13.74
N ARG A 300 30.67 -41.35 14.89
CA ARG A 300 31.58 -40.21 15.05
C ARG A 300 32.74 -40.15 14.03
N PRO A 301 33.55 -41.21 13.82
CA PRO A 301 34.60 -41.19 12.80
C PRO A 301 34.04 -41.19 11.37
N ILE A 302 32.85 -41.75 11.15
CA ILE A 302 32.21 -41.81 9.83
C ILE A 302 31.71 -40.41 9.40
N LEU A 303 31.28 -39.60 10.37
CA LEU A 303 30.70 -38.27 10.16
C LEU A 303 31.72 -37.13 10.38
N GLU A 304 32.98 -37.46 10.68
CA GLU A 304 34.02 -36.48 10.98
C GLU A 304 34.35 -35.61 9.76
N GLY A 305 34.36 -34.28 9.94
CA GLY A 305 34.62 -33.31 8.87
C GLY A 305 33.47 -33.09 7.88
N LYS A 306 32.35 -33.80 8.05
CA LYS A 306 31.17 -33.70 7.18
C LYS A 306 30.13 -32.73 7.75
N ASP A 307 29.40 -32.05 6.88
CA ASP A 307 28.31 -31.15 7.27
C ASP A 307 27.07 -31.97 7.66
N PRO A 308 26.64 -32.00 8.93
CA PRO A 308 25.52 -32.84 9.38
C PRO A 308 24.21 -32.55 8.65
N THR A 309 24.07 -31.34 8.10
CA THR A 309 22.87 -30.94 7.35
C THR A 309 22.82 -31.52 5.93
N LYS A 310 23.96 -31.98 5.40
CA LYS A 310 24.13 -32.50 4.03
C LYS A 310 24.34 -34.02 3.95
N ILE A 311 24.43 -34.70 5.09
CA ILE A 311 24.68 -36.15 5.13
C ILE A 311 23.37 -36.93 5.02
N ARG A 312 23.36 -37.97 4.18
CA ARG A 312 22.29 -38.99 4.16
C ARG A 312 22.89 -40.37 4.42
N ILE A 313 22.51 -40.97 5.56
CA ILE A 313 22.98 -42.30 5.97
C ILE A 313 22.09 -43.37 5.35
N GLN A 314 22.69 -44.31 4.63
CA GLN A 314 22.03 -45.50 4.08
C GLN A 314 22.66 -46.74 4.71
N ILE A 315 21.83 -47.68 5.18
CA ILE A 315 22.30 -48.98 5.64
C ILE A 315 22.16 -49.96 4.49
N ASP A 316 23.28 -50.52 4.07
CA ASP A 316 23.34 -51.59 3.08
C ASP A 316 23.33 -52.93 3.83
N TRP A 317 22.29 -53.73 3.63
CA TRP A 317 22.06 -54.99 4.34
C TRP A 317 22.69 -56.19 3.63
#